data_AF-A0A949H7D6-F1
#
_entry.id   AF-A0A949H7D6-F1
#
_cell.length_a   1.000
_cell.length_b   1.000
_cell.length_c   1.000
_cell.angle_alpha   90.00
_cell.angle_beta   90.00
_cell.angle_gamma   90.00
#
_symmetry.space_group_name_H-M   'P 1'
#
loop_
_entity.id
_entity.type
_entity.pdbx_description
1 polymer ?
#
loop_
_entity_poly.entity_id
_entity_poly.type
_entity_poly.pdbx_seq_one_letter_code
_entity_poly.pdbx_strand_id
1 'polypeptide(L)'
;MLRSRVFTPAFRFFTGLAVFALVAAFVLGFSSAVQSPIDRVLGPLTLGWKGGVGNHLGYVFFVGLFGLSAGLAGILVAFRDADPEAEAQVVHTDTVPLTRAPVGANFMPALAAFGFVIMLVGLATRTPLYATVGLVVLLVAGFVWTLRTWAERATADDSANAELYHRFIDPLRTPVIALLSVAVVAIGLSRVLLALSKTNSTIVFALIATVFFVVATVLALRPSSARSVTTVLVIIGALAVIIAGVIGAVKGERNFEEHGTEHSSLAVTVVAPVTGIQQS
;
A
#
# COMPACT_ATOMS: atom_id res chain seq x y z
N MET A 1 33.05 1.64 30.72
CA MET A 1 32.51 2.92 31.25
C MET A 1 31.59 3.57 30.21
N LEU A 2 30.32 3.17 30.16
CA LEU A 2 29.31 3.81 29.34
C LEU A 2 28.94 5.17 29.94
N ARG A 3 29.37 6.28 29.31
CA ARG A 3 29.02 7.64 29.73
C ARG A 3 27.50 7.78 29.74
N SER A 4 26.92 8.20 30.87
CA SER A 4 25.48 8.47 31.02
C SER A 4 25.02 9.53 30.01
N ARG A 5 24.49 9.08 28.86
CA ARG A 5 23.92 9.98 27.87
C ARG A 5 22.41 9.82 27.95
N VAL A 6 21.80 10.69 28.75
CA VAL A 6 20.34 10.83 28.91
C VAL A 6 19.60 10.96 27.56
N PHE A 7 20.33 11.34 26.49
CA PHE A 7 19.83 11.50 25.13
C PHE A 7 20.67 10.73 24.11
N THR A 8 19.98 9.92 23.30
CA THR A 8 20.56 9.16 22.19
C THR A 8 21.13 10.10 21.12
N PRO A 9 22.11 9.66 20.31
CA PRO A 9 22.63 10.45 19.18
C PRO A 9 21.53 10.86 18.19
N ALA A 10 20.58 9.96 17.91
CA ALA A 10 19.46 10.22 17.02
C ALA A 10 18.57 11.36 17.53
N PHE A 11 18.20 11.35 18.82
CA PHE A 11 17.42 12.45 19.40
C PHE A 11 18.11 13.80 19.20
N ARG A 12 19.40 13.88 19.53
CA ARG A 12 20.18 15.12 19.38
C ARG A 12 20.19 15.63 17.93
N PHE A 13 20.34 14.72 16.98
CA PHE A 13 20.31 15.04 15.56
C PHE A 13 18.97 15.64 15.15
N PHE A 14 17.85 14.97 15.48
CA PHE A 14 16.51 15.45 15.09
C PHE A 14 16.09 16.72 15.83
N THR A 15 16.45 16.88 17.10
CA THR A 15 16.24 18.14 17.82
C THR A 15 17.07 19.28 17.21
N GLY A 16 18.33 19.01 16.87
CA GLY A 16 19.19 19.98 16.18
C GLY A 16 18.63 20.39 14.82
N LEU A 17 18.16 19.41 14.04
CA LEU A 17 17.51 19.63 12.74
C LEU A 17 16.20 20.43 12.89
N ALA A 18 15.40 20.14 13.91
CA ALA A 18 14.17 20.89 14.20
C ALA A 18 14.47 22.36 14.53
N VAL A 19 15.42 22.62 15.43
CA VAL A 19 15.83 23.99 15.80
C VAL A 19 16.36 24.73 14.57
N PHE A 20 17.23 24.08 13.78
CA PHE A 20 17.73 24.65 12.53
C PHE A 20 16.58 24.98 11.55
N ALA A 21 15.67 24.05 11.32
CA ALA A 21 14.55 24.23 10.40
C ALA A 21 13.61 25.35 10.85
N LEU A 22 13.35 25.48 12.15
CA LEU A 22 12.53 26.56 12.69
C LEU A 22 13.20 27.94 12.48
N VAL A 23 14.51 28.03 12.74
CA VAL A 23 15.28 29.25 12.50
C VAL A 23 15.34 29.58 11.01
N ALA A 24 15.57 28.58 10.15
CA ALA A 24 15.60 28.76 8.70
C ALA A 24 14.24 29.22 8.16
N ALA A 25 13.13 28.65 8.64
CA ALA A 25 11.77 29.09 8.31
C ALA A 25 11.57 30.56 8.72
N PHE A 26 11.97 30.93 9.94
CA PHE A 26 11.85 32.30 10.43
C PHE A 26 12.66 33.28 9.59
N VAL A 27 13.95 32.98 9.35
CA VAL A 27 14.84 33.84 8.56
C VAL A 27 14.32 33.99 7.14
N LEU A 28 13.88 32.91 6.50
CA LEU A 28 13.36 32.95 5.14
C LEU A 28 12.04 33.71 5.04
N GLY A 29 11.11 33.46 5.97
CA GLY A 29 9.84 34.17 6.02
C GLY A 29 10.02 35.67 6.29
N PHE A 30 10.95 36.01 7.19
CA PHE A 30 11.33 37.40 7.44
C PHE A 30 12.02 38.03 6.22
N SER A 31 13.01 37.37 5.61
CA SER A 31 13.80 37.96 4.53
C SER A 31 12.98 38.18 3.25
N SER A 32 12.02 37.30 2.98
CA SER A 32 11.23 37.31 1.74
C SER A 32 9.89 38.04 1.84
N ALA A 33 9.42 38.40 3.03
CA ALA A 33 8.16 39.11 3.19
C ALA A 33 8.28 40.61 2.87
N VAL A 34 7.36 41.11 2.04
CA VAL A 34 7.24 42.53 1.66
C VAL A 34 5.97 43.09 2.31
N GLN A 35 6.05 43.44 3.59
CA GLN A 35 4.93 43.94 4.39
C GLN A 35 5.44 44.78 5.57
N SER A 36 4.50 45.33 6.37
CA SER A 36 4.79 46.14 7.56
C SER A 36 5.81 45.45 8.49
N PRO A 37 6.73 46.17 9.17
CA PRO A 37 7.74 45.57 10.04
C PRO A 37 7.16 44.64 11.11
N ILE A 38 5.97 44.96 11.64
CA ILE A 38 5.27 44.15 12.65
C ILE A 38 4.76 42.86 12.02
N ASP A 39 4.08 42.94 10.88
CA ASP A 39 3.54 41.76 10.18
C ASP A 39 4.66 40.87 9.64
N ARG A 40 5.80 41.45 9.26
CA ARG A 40 7.00 40.74 8.79
C ARG A 40 7.60 39.80 9.85
N VAL A 41 7.43 40.14 11.12
CA VAL A 41 7.83 39.28 12.26
C VAL A 41 6.69 38.36 12.68
N LEU A 42 5.46 38.87 12.73
CA LEU A 42 4.29 38.09 13.15
C LEU A 42 4.00 36.92 12.21
N GLY A 43 4.18 37.09 10.90
CA GLY A 43 3.91 36.03 9.91
C GLY A 43 4.69 34.76 10.23
N PRO A 44 6.03 34.79 10.23
CA PRO A 44 6.83 33.62 10.57
C PRO A 44 6.64 33.13 12.01
N LEU A 45 6.47 34.05 12.98
CA LEU A 45 6.29 33.68 14.40
C LEU A 45 4.99 32.92 14.65
N THR A 46 3.93 33.27 13.92
CA THR A 46 2.60 32.64 14.06
C THR A 46 2.37 31.51 13.05
N LEU A 47 3.45 31.04 12.39
CA LEU A 47 3.39 30.02 11.34
C LEU A 47 2.46 30.39 10.16
N GLY A 48 2.35 31.68 9.86
CA GLY A 48 1.51 32.22 8.80
C GLY A 48 0.05 32.44 9.18
N TRP A 49 -0.32 32.28 10.46
CA TRP A 49 -1.67 32.57 10.94
C TRP A 49 -1.99 34.08 10.93
N LYS A 50 -1.02 34.92 11.30
CA LYS A 50 -1.17 36.38 11.36
C LYS A 50 -0.01 37.07 10.64
N GLY A 51 -0.28 37.60 9.45
CA GLY A 51 0.73 38.20 8.57
C GLY A 51 1.23 37.24 7.48
N GLY A 52 1.70 37.77 6.35
CA GLY A 52 2.22 36.97 5.24
C GLY A 52 3.62 36.40 5.52
N VAL A 53 4.01 35.35 4.80
CA VAL A 53 5.28 34.63 5.06
C VAL A 53 6.25 34.68 3.89
N GLY A 54 6.06 35.64 2.98
CA GLY A 54 6.91 35.84 1.81
C GLY A 54 6.91 34.63 0.90
N ASN A 55 8.06 34.00 0.71
CA ASN A 55 8.20 32.79 -0.11
C ASN A 55 7.55 31.57 0.56
N HIS A 56 6.27 31.35 0.22
CA HIS A 56 5.48 30.24 0.75
C HIS A 56 6.10 28.85 0.52
N LEU A 57 6.72 28.59 -0.63
CA LEU A 57 7.27 27.26 -0.93
C LEU A 57 8.45 26.92 -0.02
N GLY A 58 9.41 27.84 0.09
CA GLY A 58 10.55 27.66 0.99
C GLY A 58 10.12 27.64 2.46
N TYR A 59 9.15 28.48 2.81
CA TYR A 59 8.63 28.56 4.17
C TYR A 59 7.93 27.26 4.59
N VAL A 60 7.01 26.75 3.77
CA VAL A 60 6.28 25.49 4.03
C VAL A 60 7.24 24.31 4.10
N PHE A 61 8.29 24.27 3.26
CA PHE A 61 9.31 23.23 3.33
C PHE A 61 10.00 23.21 4.71
N PHE A 62 10.50 24.35 5.20
CA PHE A 62 11.20 24.41 6.48
C PHE A 62 10.26 24.21 7.68
N VAL A 63 9.04 24.71 7.62
CA VAL A 63 8.02 24.44 8.66
C VAL A 63 7.65 22.95 8.69
N GLY A 64 7.50 22.31 7.53
CA GLY A 64 7.27 20.87 7.42
C GLY A 64 8.46 20.06 7.97
N LEU A 65 9.69 20.44 7.62
CA LEU A 65 10.91 19.82 8.15
C LEU A 65 11.00 19.97 9.67
N PHE A 66 10.65 21.15 10.22
CA PHE A 66 10.54 21.37 11.66
C PHE A 66 9.52 20.41 12.28
N GLY A 67 8.29 20.36 11.76
CA GLY A 67 7.23 19.51 12.29
C GLY A 67 7.60 18.03 12.29
N LEU A 68 8.17 17.53 11.19
CA LEU A 68 8.62 16.15 11.07
C LEU A 68 9.79 15.85 12.02
N SER A 69 10.80 16.72 12.08
CA SER A 69 11.98 16.51 12.92
C SER A 69 11.64 16.61 14.41
N ALA A 70 10.80 17.58 14.80
CA ALA A 70 10.32 17.72 16.16
C ALA A 70 9.43 16.54 16.58
N GLY A 71 8.55 16.07 15.68
CA GLY A 71 7.74 14.88 15.90
C GLY A 71 8.60 13.63 16.13
N LEU A 72 9.60 13.40 15.27
CA LEU A 72 10.56 12.30 15.44
C LEU A 72 11.36 12.40 16.74
N ALA A 73 11.85 13.60 17.08
CA ALA A 73 12.53 13.83 18.36
C ALA A 73 11.62 13.54 19.56
N GLY A 74 10.34 13.93 19.48
CA GLY A 74 9.32 13.63 20.49
C GLY A 74 9.08 12.13 20.66
N ILE A 75 8.94 11.39 19.55
CA ILE A 75 8.80 9.92 19.57
C ILE A 75 10.02 9.27 20.21
N LEU A 76 11.24 9.69 19.85
CA LEU A 76 12.48 9.14 20.39
C LEU A 76 12.62 9.33 21.91
N VAL A 77 12.10 10.43 22.46
CA VAL A 77 12.07 10.63 23.92
C VAL A 77 10.93 9.86 24.57
N ALA A 78 9.74 9.86 23.96
CA ALA A 78 8.57 9.18 24.51
C ALA A 78 8.76 7.65 24.60
N PHE A 79 9.50 7.06 23.66
CA PHE A 79 9.81 5.63 23.63
C PHE A 79 11.28 5.33 23.96
N ARG A 80 11.97 6.23 24.67
CA ARG A 80 13.38 6.06 25.03
C ARG A 80 13.63 4.76 25.81
N ASP A 81 12.69 4.39 26.66
CA ASP A 81 12.84 3.21 27.52
C ASP A 81 12.68 1.89 26.75
N ALA A 82 12.24 1.92 25.48
CA ALA A 82 12.23 0.76 24.60
C ALA A 82 13.55 0.55 23.84
N ASP A 83 14.56 1.41 24.07
CA ASP A 83 15.88 1.30 23.46
C ASP A 83 16.74 0.31 24.26
N PRO A 84 17.18 -0.82 23.66
CA PRO A 84 17.97 -1.82 24.37
C PRO A 84 19.34 -1.30 24.83
N GLU A 85 19.88 -0.25 24.19
CA GLU A 85 21.08 0.43 24.69
C GLU A 85 20.80 1.24 25.96
N ALA A 86 19.61 1.86 26.04
CA ALA A 86 19.19 2.62 27.22
C ALA A 86 18.89 1.69 28.40
N GLU A 87 18.25 0.54 28.17
CA GLU A 87 18.01 -0.46 29.21
C GLU A 87 19.32 -1.09 29.72
N ALA A 88 20.23 -1.46 28.80
CA ALA A 88 21.53 -2.03 29.17
C ALA A 88 22.32 -1.08 30.08
N GLN A 89 22.19 0.22 29.86
CA GLN A 89 22.81 1.25 30.68
C GLN A 89 22.24 1.32 32.10
N VAL A 90 20.92 1.15 32.27
CA VAL A 90 20.26 1.15 33.60
C VAL A 90 20.67 -0.06 34.43
N VAL A 91 20.79 -1.23 33.79
CA VAL A 91 21.15 -2.49 34.46
C VAL A 91 22.68 -2.65 34.60
N HIS A 92 23.47 -1.66 34.17
CA HIS A 92 24.93 -1.66 34.20
C HIS A 92 25.57 -2.89 33.53
N THR A 93 24.95 -3.40 32.46
CA THR A 93 25.54 -4.47 31.66
C THR A 93 26.43 -3.88 30.56
N ASP A 94 27.60 -4.47 30.34
CA ASP A 94 28.56 -4.02 29.32
C ASP A 94 28.12 -4.41 27.90
N THR A 95 27.10 -5.26 27.77
CA THR A 95 26.62 -5.79 26.49
C THR A 95 25.11 -5.64 26.36
N VAL A 96 24.66 -5.07 25.25
CA VAL A 96 23.24 -5.04 24.89
C VAL A 96 22.74 -6.49 24.74
N PRO A 97 21.67 -6.90 25.43
CA PRO A 97 21.06 -8.21 25.23
C PRO A 97 20.67 -8.35 23.75
N LEU A 98 21.32 -9.26 23.04
CA LEU A 98 21.01 -9.52 21.64
C LEU A 98 19.65 -10.21 21.58
N THR A 99 18.59 -9.46 21.28
CA THR A 99 17.33 -10.07 20.86
C THR A 99 17.60 -10.84 19.56
N ARG A 100 17.07 -12.06 19.48
CA ARG A 100 17.34 -12.95 18.35
C ARG A 100 16.99 -12.25 17.04
N ALA A 101 17.91 -12.26 16.08
CA ALA A 101 17.64 -11.71 14.74
C ALA A 101 16.39 -12.39 14.15
N PRO A 102 15.49 -11.64 13.47
CA PRO A 102 14.25 -12.18 12.95
C PRO A 102 14.48 -13.47 12.14
N VAL A 103 13.93 -14.58 12.62
CA VAL A 103 14.11 -15.88 11.97
C VAL A 103 13.04 -16.09 10.88
N GLY A 104 13.50 -16.31 9.65
CA GLY A 104 12.68 -16.73 8.52
C GLY A 104 12.32 -15.62 7.52
N ALA A 105 12.36 -15.95 6.22
CA ALA A 105 11.99 -15.04 5.13
C ALA A 105 10.61 -14.39 5.31
N ASN A 106 10.58 -13.07 5.11
CA ASN A 106 9.41 -12.21 5.21
C ASN A 106 8.98 -11.74 3.82
N PHE A 107 7.83 -12.21 3.35
CA PHE A 107 7.28 -11.80 2.06
C PHE A 107 6.42 -10.53 2.15
N MET A 108 6.08 -10.06 3.35
CA MET A 108 5.22 -8.87 3.53
C MET A 108 5.80 -7.60 2.89
N PRO A 109 7.11 -7.30 2.97
CA PRO A 109 7.68 -6.14 2.27
C PRO A 109 7.51 -6.24 0.74
N ALA A 110 7.69 -7.44 0.17
CA ALA A 110 7.47 -7.68 -1.24
C ALA A 110 5.99 -7.51 -1.62
N LEU A 111 5.07 -7.96 -0.76
CA LEU A 111 3.64 -7.76 -0.93
C LEU A 111 3.24 -6.28 -0.85
N ALA A 112 3.81 -5.53 0.09
CA ALA A 112 3.60 -4.08 0.20
C ALA A 112 4.11 -3.38 -1.06
N ALA A 113 5.31 -3.72 -1.55
CA ALA A 113 5.84 -3.19 -2.81
C ALA A 113 4.92 -3.53 -4.00
N PHE A 114 4.37 -4.73 -4.04
CA PHE A 114 3.41 -5.12 -5.07
C PHE A 114 2.11 -4.30 -5.01
N GLY A 115 1.52 -4.14 -3.82
CA GLY A 115 0.36 -3.28 -3.62
C GLY A 115 0.62 -1.83 -4.03
N PHE A 116 1.81 -1.31 -3.74
CA PHE A 116 2.25 0.02 -4.17
C PHE A 116 2.30 0.15 -5.69
N VAL A 117 2.87 -0.83 -6.39
CA VAL A 117 2.90 -0.84 -7.86
C VAL A 117 1.48 -0.87 -8.44
N ILE A 118 0.58 -1.71 -7.92
CA ILE A 118 -0.82 -1.72 -8.35
C ILE A 118 -1.49 -0.37 -8.13
N MET A 119 -1.25 0.26 -6.97
CA MET A 119 -1.79 1.57 -6.63
C MET A 119 -1.29 2.63 -7.63
N LEU A 120 0.00 2.64 -7.93
CA LEU A 120 0.59 3.55 -8.92
C LEU A 120 0.02 3.33 -10.32
N VAL A 121 -0.17 2.07 -10.74
CA VAL A 121 -0.81 1.75 -12.02
C VAL A 121 -2.24 2.32 -12.04
N GLY A 122 -3.02 2.10 -10.98
CA GLY A 122 -4.38 2.65 -10.89
C GLY A 122 -4.45 4.17 -10.92
N LEU A 123 -3.50 4.85 -10.26
CA LEU A 123 -3.37 6.30 -10.32
C LEU A 123 -2.96 6.78 -11.71
N ALA A 124 -2.01 6.09 -12.37
CA ALA A 124 -1.54 6.43 -13.71
C ALA A 124 -2.61 6.22 -14.78
N THR A 125 -3.38 5.14 -14.70
CA THR A 125 -4.46 4.82 -15.65
C THR A 125 -5.81 5.46 -15.29
N ARG A 126 -5.87 6.26 -14.21
CA ARG A 126 -7.10 6.85 -13.64
C ARG A 126 -8.21 5.81 -13.40
N THR A 127 -7.83 4.57 -13.10
CA THR A 127 -8.76 3.48 -12.83
C THR A 127 -8.92 3.33 -11.32
N PRO A 128 -10.03 3.81 -10.72
CA PRO A 128 -10.18 3.85 -9.27
C PRO A 128 -10.11 2.46 -8.63
N LEU A 129 -10.57 1.41 -9.33
CA LEU A 129 -10.52 0.03 -8.84
C LEU A 129 -9.08 -0.40 -8.50
N TYR A 130 -8.11 -0.17 -9.39
CA TYR A 130 -6.72 -0.57 -9.15
C TYR A 130 -6.07 0.25 -8.04
N ALA A 131 -6.35 1.55 -7.98
CA ALA A 131 -5.85 2.41 -6.92
C ALA A 131 -6.35 1.93 -5.54
N THR A 132 -7.65 1.63 -5.43
CA THR A 132 -8.26 1.14 -4.18
C THR A 132 -7.76 -0.25 -3.82
N VAL A 133 -7.66 -1.19 -4.77
CA VAL A 133 -7.12 -2.53 -4.51
C VAL A 133 -5.66 -2.45 -4.06
N GLY A 134 -4.83 -1.67 -4.75
CA GLY A 134 -3.43 -1.49 -4.36
C GLY A 134 -3.28 -0.88 -2.96
N LEU A 135 -4.11 0.11 -2.63
CA LEU A 135 -4.16 0.70 -1.29
C LEU A 135 -4.58 -0.31 -0.22
N VAL A 136 -5.61 -1.12 -0.47
CA VAL A 136 -6.04 -2.18 0.46
C VAL A 136 -4.93 -3.20 0.70
N VAL A 137 -4.26 -3.65 -0.36
CA VAL A 137 -3.12 -4.58 -0.26
C VAL A 137 -1.99 -3.95 0.56
N LEU A 138 -1.67 -2.68 0.32
CA LEU A 138 -0.67 -1.94 1.09
C LEU A 138 -1.02 -1.84 2.58
N LEU A 139 -2.27 -1.50 2.90
CA LEU A 139 -2.73 -1.38 4.28
C LEU A 139 -2.70 -2.73 5.00
N VAL A 140 -3.17 -3.80 4.35
CA VAL A 140 -3.12 -5.16 4.92
C VAL A 140 -1.68 -5.62 5.10
N ALA A 141 -0.83 -5.47 4.08
CA ALA A 141 0.58 -5.85 4.17
C ALA A 141 1.30 -5.06 5.27
N GLY A 142 1.08 -3.75 5.34
CA GLY A 142 1.64 -2.88 6.38
C GLY A 142 1.15 -3.25 7.78
N PHE A 143 -0.14 -3.51 7.95
CA PHE A 143 -0.72 -3.92 9.23
C PHE A 143 -0.18 -5.27 9.70
N VAL A 144 -0.22 -6.29 8.85
CA VAL A 144 0.29 -7.63 9.19
C VAL A 144 1.81 -7.61 9.39
N TRP A 145 2.54 -6.83 8.59
CA TRP A 145 3.98 -6.67 8.78
C TRP A 145 4.28 -5.99 10.12
N THR A 146 3.55 -4.93 10.46
CA THR A 146 3.70 -4.22 11.74
C THR A 146 3.41 -5.15 12.90
N LEU A 147 2.25 -5.83 12.92
CA LEU A 147 1.88 -6.79 13.95
C LEU A 147 2.89 -7.92 14.08
N ARG A 148 3.36 -8.46 12.96
CA ARG A 148 4.41 -9.48 12.94
C ARG A 148 5.68 -8.96 13.61
N THR A 149 6.16 -7.79 13.17
CA THR A 149 7.37 -7.22 13.77
C THR A 149 7.16 -6.87 15.22
N TRP A 150 5.97 -6.49 15.66
CA TRP A 150 5.69 -6.26 17.07
C TRP A 150 5.73 -7.58 17.86
N ALA A 151 5.04 -8.62 17.39
CA ALA A 151 4.97 -9.92 18.04
C ALA A 151 6.35 -10.58 18.22
N GLU A 152 7.26 -10.40 17.25
CA GLU A 152 8.63 -10.93 17.30
C GLU A 152 9.50 -10.26 18.40
N ARG A 153 9.11 -9.08 18.91
CA ARG A 153 9.83 -8.29 19.93
C ARG A 153 8.89 -7.75 21.01
N ALA A 154 7.82 -8.48 21.31
CA ALA A 154 6.82 -8.03 22.28
C ALA A 154 7.36 -8.09 23.71
N THR A 155 8.20 -9.09 24.00
CA THR A 155 8.83 -9.31 25.30
C THR A 155 10.32 -9.62 25.15
N ALA A 156 11.06 -9.61 26.26
CA ALA A 156 12.47 -10.04 26.29
C ALA A 156 12.66 -11.58 26.26
N ASP A 157 11.57 -12.35 26.32
CA ASP A 157 11.59 -13.82 26.27
C ASP A 157 11.21 -14.31 24.87
N ASP A 158 12.18 -14.94 24.20
CA ASP A 158 12.03 -15.50 22.85
C ASP A 158 10.92 -16.57 22.78
N SER A 159 10.73 -17.34 23.85
CA SER A 159 9.72 -18.42 23.88
C SER A 159 8.31 -17.85 23.94
N ALA A 160 8.10 -16.83 24.76
CA ALA A 160 6.85 -16.09 24.84
C ALA A 160 6.52 -15.36 23.53
N ASN A 161 7.52 -14.75 22.87
CA ASN A 161 7.34 -14.12 21.57
C ASN A 161 6.97 -15.14 20.47
N ALA A 162 7.57 -16.33 20.47
CA ALA A 162 7.23 -17.39 19.53
C ALA A 162 5.80 -17.89 19.73
N GLU A 163 5.36 -18.08 20.98
CA GLU A 163 3.98 -18.45 21.29
C GLU A 163 3.00 -17.36 20.83
N LEU A 164 3.31 -16.09 21.10
CA LEU A 164 2.49 -14.96 20.68
C LEU A 164 2.38 -14.87 19.15
N TYR A 165 3.49 -15.09 18.44
CA TYR A 165 3.52 -15.17 16.99
C TYR A 165 2.60 -16.28 16.47
N HIS A 166 2.76 -17.51 16.96
CA HIS A 166 1.95 -18.64 16.50
C HIS A 166 0.46 -18.47 16.82
N ARG A 167 0.15 -17.87 17.96
CA ARG A 167 -1.24 -17.66 18.39
C ARG A 167 -1.98 -16.59 17.60
N PHE A 168 -1.30 -15.50 17.21
CA PHE A 168 -1.96 -14.35 16.58
C PHE A 168 -1.63 -14.18 15.10
N ILE A 169 -0.39 -14.46 14.68
CA ILE A 169 0.08 -14.18 13.31
C ILE A 169 -0.24 -15.32 12.36
N ASP A 170 -0.05 -16.59 12.74
CA ASP A 170 -0.34 -17.72 11.84
C ASP A 170 -1.83 -17.79 11.40
N PRO A 171 -2.82 -17.54 12.29
CA PRO A 171 -4.23 -17.52 11.90
C PRO A 171 -4.61 -16.37 10.98
N LEU A 172 -3.93 -15.21 11.07
CA LEU A 172 -4.19 -14.05 10.21
C LEU A 172 -3.45 -14.16 8.87
N ARG A 173 -2.24 -14.71 8.86
CA ARG A 173 -1.41 -14.81 7.67
C ARG A 173 -2.05 -15.70 6.61
N THR A 174 -2.58 -16.85 7.02
CA THR A 174 -3.16 -17.86 6.13
C THR A 174 -4.33 -17.32 5.29
N PRO A 175 -5.39 -16.73 5.87
CA PRO A 175 -6.51 -16.18 5.10
C PRO A 175 -6.10 -14.98 4.25
N VAL A 176 -5.18 -14.13 4.73
CA VAL A 176 -4.68 -12.99 3.93
C VAL A 176 -3.99 -13.47 2.66
N ILE A 177 -3.07 -14.44 2.76
CA ILE A 177 -2.42 -15.01 1.58
C ILE A 177 -3.45 -15.66 0.65
N ALA A 178 -4.41 -16.42 1.20
CA ALA A 178 -5.42 -17.09 0.41
C ALA A 178 -6.27 -16.09 -0.39
N LEU A 179 -6.79 -15.05 0.28
CA LEU A 179 -7.60 -14.01 -0.34
C LEU A 179 -6.83 -13.26 -1.44
N LEU A 180 -5.58 -12.88 -1.16
CA LEU A 180 -4.74 -12.16 -2.12
C LEU A 180 -4.39 -13.02 -3.33
N SER A 181 -4.07 -14.30 -3.10
CA SER A 181 -3.79 -15.23 -4.19
C SER A 181 -5.00 -15.37 -5.10
N VAL A 182 -6.20 -15.55 -4.53
CA VAL A 182 -7.45 -15.62 -5.28
C VAL A 182 -7.72 -14.32 -6.04
N ALA A 183 -7.54 -13.16 -5.40
CA ALA A 183 -7.78 -11.85 -6.01
C ALA A 183 -6.87 -11.57 -7.21
N VAL A 184 -5.56 -11.84 -7.07
CA VAL A 184 -4.59 -11.67 -8.16
C VAL A 184 -4.95 -12.54 -9.34
N VAL A 185 -5.29 -13.81 -9.10
CA VAL A 185 -5.67 -14.76 -10.14
C VAL A 185 -6.97 -14.35 -10.83
N ALA A 186 -7.99 -13.99 -10.05
CA ALA A 186 -9.28 -13.57 -10.58
C ALA A 186 -9.18 -12.30 -11.45
N ILE A 187 -8.46 -11.27 -10.97
CA ILE A 187 -8.26 -10.02 -11.71
C ILE A 187 -7.41 -10.26 -12.97
N GLY A 188 -6.33 -11.04 -12.85
CA GLY A 188 -5.47 -11.38 -13.97
C GLY A 188 -6.24 -12.13 -15.07
N LEU A 189 -6.98 -13.18 -14.69
CA LEU A 189 -7.82 -13.93 -15.62
C LEU A 189 -8.90 -13.06 -16.25
N SER A 190 -9.61 -12.24 -15.46
CA SER A 190 -10.63 -11.32 -15.98
C SER A 190 -10.07 -10.43 -17.07
N ARG A 191 -8.89 -9.85 -16.87
CA ARG A 191 -8.25 -8.95 -17.85
C ARG A 191 -7.72 -9.66 -19.07
N VAL A 192 -7.11 -10.83 -18.92
CA VAL A 192 -6.62 -11.64 -20.05
C VAL A 192 -7.80 -12.08 -20.92
N LEU A 193 -8.88 -12.57 -20.32
CA LEU A 193 -10.07 -13.02 -21.05
C LEU A 193 -10.80 -11.86 -21.73
N LEU A 194 -10.82 -10.67 -21.14
CA LEU A 194 -11.35 -9.46 -21.79
C LEU A 194 -10.52 -9.02 -23.01
N ALA A 195 -9.21 -9.26 -23.00
CA ALA A 195 -8.31 -8.81 -24.06
C ALA A 195 -8.26 -9.75 -25.28
N LEU A 196 -8.78 -10.98 -25.16
CA LEU A 196 -8.71 -12.02 -26.19
C LEU A 196 -10.00 -12.14 -26.99
N SER A 197 -9.88 -12.47 -28.29
CA SER A 197 -11.03 -12.80 -29.14
C SER A 197 -11.67 -14.14 -28.74
N LYS A 198 -12.97 -14.33 -29.04
CA LYS A 198 -13.77 -15.52 -28.66
C LYS A 198 -13.04 -16.85 -28.94
N THR A 199 -12.40 -16.99 -30.11
CA THR A 199 -11.73 -18.22 -30.53
C THR A 199 -10.40 -18.47 -29.80
N ASN A 200 -9.65 -17.41 -29.48
CA ASN A 200 -8.33 -17.53 -28.84
C ASN A 200 -8.44 -17.66 -27.31
N SER A 201 -9.55 -17.22 -26.73
CA SER A 201 -9.81 -17.24 -25.29
C SER A 201 -9.79 -18.67 -24.72
N THR A 202 -10.41 -19.63 -25.40
CA THR A 202 -10.50 -21.03 -24.92
C THR A 202 -9.13 -21.69 -24.79
N ILE A 203 -8.25 -21.50 -25.78
CA ILE A 203 -6.91 -22.10 -25.78
C ILE A 203 -6.05 -21.49 -24.68
N VAL A 204 -6.08 -20.16 -24.53
CA VAL A 204 -5.32 -19.48 -23.47
C VAL A 204 -5.85 -19.86 -22.10
N PHE A 205 -7.17 -19.98 -21.93
CA PHE A 205 -7.77 -20.42 -20.67
C PHE A 205 -7.33 -21.85 -20.32
N ALA A 206 -7.39 -22.78 -21.27
CA ALA A 206 -6.95 -24.15 -21.07
C ALA A 206 -5.45 -24.23 -20.71
N LEU A 207 -4.61 -23.42 -21.36
CA LEU A 207 -3.18 -23.33 -21.04
C LEU A 207 -2.96 -22.83 -19.60
N ILE A 208 -3.61 -21.73 -19.21
CA ILE A 208 -3.47 -21.16 -17.86
C ILE A 208 -3.98 -22.14 -16.81
N ALA A 209 -5.13 -22.77 -17.03
CA ALA A 209 -5.68 -23.78 -16.13
C ALA A 209 -4.71 -24.96 -15.95
N THR A 210 -4.07 -25.40 -17.04
CA THR A 210 -3.05 -26.46 -17.00
C THR A 210 -1.85 -26.04 -16.17
N VAL A 211 -1.34 -24.81 -16.36
CA VAL A 211 -0.24 -24.28 -15.53
C VAL A 211 -0.63 -24.24 -14.06
N PHE A 212 -1.82 -23.76 -13.73
CA PHE A 212 -2.33 -23.76 -12.35
C PHE A 212 -2.41 -25.16 -11.76
N PHE A 213 -2.91 -26.13 -12.53
CA PHE A 213 -3.01 -27.53 -12.10
C PHE A 213 -1.63 -28.15 -11.83
N VAL A 214 -0.65 -27.90 -12.70
CA VAL A 214 0.74 -28.37 -12.52
C VAL A 214 1.35 -27.73 -11.27
N VAL A 215 1.20 -26.42 -11.08
CA VAL A 215 1.70 -25.72 -9.89
C VAL A 215 1.04 -26.25 -8.62
N ALA A 216 -0.28 -26.43 -8.62
CA ALA A 216 -1.02 -26.98 -7.48
C ALA A 216 -0.57 -28.42 -7.16
N THR A 217 -0.33 -29.24 -8.18
CA THR A 217 0.14 -30.62 -8.02
C THR A 217 1.56 -30.65 -7.45
N VAL A 218 2.47 -29.79 -7.93
CA VAL A 218 3.82 -29.64 -7.37
C VAL A 218 3.77 -29.19 -5.91
N LEU A 219 2.91 -28.24 -5.58
CA LEU A 219 2.71 -27.78 -4.20
C LEU A 219 2.16 -28.88 -3.29
N ALA A 220 1.21 -29.68 -3.78
CA ALA A 220 0.63 -30.81 -3.04
C ALA A 220 1.66 -31.93 -2.80
N LEU A 221 2.52 -32.22 -3.79
CA LEU A 221 3.53 -33.27 -3.71
C LEU A 221 4.81 -32.84 -3.01
N ARG A 222 5.16 -31.54 -3.02
CA ARG A 222 6.36 -30.98 -2.39
C ARG A 222 6.03 -29.72 -1.58
N PRO A 223 5.52 -29.87 -0.35
CA PRO A 223 5.14 -28.75 0.51
C PRO A 223 6.33 -27.84 0.89
N SER A 224 7.57 -28.36 0.91
CA SER A 224 8.77 -27.56 1.19
C SER A 224 9.08 -26.49 0.14
N SER A 225 8.63 -26.67 -1.11
CA SER A 225 8.78 -25.68 -2.19
C SER A 225 7.74 -24.56 -2.17
N ALA A 226 6.73 -24.63 -1.30
CA ALA A 226 5.65 -23.66 -1.25
C ALA A 226 6.16 -22.22 -1.14
N ARG A 227 7.21 -21.99 -0.36
CA ARG A 227 7.81 -20.67 -0.17
C ARG A 227 8.34 -20.07 -1.48
N SER A 228 9.16 -20.80 -2.22
CA SER A 228 9.74 -20.31 -3.47
C SER A 228 8.67 -20.18 -4.56
N VAL A 229 7.72 -21.11 -4.60
CA VAL A 229 6.62 -21.08 -5.57
C VAL A 229 5.71 -19.86 -5.33
N THR A 230 5.35 -19.55 -4.09
CA THR A 230 4.54 -18.35 -3.79
C THR A 230 5.28 -17.07 -4.17
N THR A 231 6.57 -16.96 -3.88
CA THR A 231 7.38 -15.80 -4.29
C THR A 231 7.42 -15.64 -5.81
N VAL A 232 7.66 -16.73 -6.55
CA VAL A 232 7.65 -16.73 -8.02
C VAL A 232 6.27 -16.35 -8.56
N LEU A 233 5.20 -16.89 -7.98
CA LEU A 233 3.82 -16.59 -8.38
C LEU A 233 3.47 -15.11 -8.17
N VAL A 234 3.90 -14.51 -7.05
CA VAL A 234 3.70 -13.08 -6.78
C VAL A 234 4.48 -12.23 -7.79
N ILE A 235 5.73 -12.59 -8.09
CA ILE A 235 6.55 -11.87 -9.08
C ILE A 235 5.92 -11.95 -10.48
N ILE A 236 5.50 -13.14 -10.91
CA ILE A 236 4.85 -13.35 -12.20
C ILE A 236 3.50 -12.62 -12.24
N GLY A 237 2.68 -12.72 -11.19
CA GLY A 237 1.43 -11.99 -11.07
C GLY A 237 1.64 -10.49 -11.15
N ALA A 238 2.71 -9.98 -10.51
CA ALA A 238 3.07 -8.58 -10.59
C ALA A 238 3.45 -8.15 -12.01
N LEU A 239 4.32 -8.91 -12.67
CA LEU A 239 4.67 -8.69 -14.08
C LEU A 239 3.43 -8.73 -14.99
N ALA A 240 2.54 -9.70 -14.80
CA ALA A 240 1.32 -9.83 -15.58
C ALA A 240 0.39 -8.63 -15.40
N VAL A 241 0.20 -8.14 -14.17
CA VAL A 241 -0.60 -6.95 -13.88
C VAL A 241 0.02 -5.69 -14.49
N ILE A 242 1.35 -5.54 -14.40
CA ILE A 242 2.06 -4.41 -15.02
C ILE A 242 1.88 -4.46 -16.55
N ILE A 243 2.14 -5.61 -17.18
CA ILE A 243 2.00 -5.79 -18.63
C ILE A 243 0.56 -5.56 -19.07
N ALA A 244 -0.43 -6.12 -18.36
CA ALA A 244 -1.84 -5.91 -18.66
C ALA A 244 -2.27 -4.45 -18.45
N GLY A 245 -1.73 -3.77 -17.44
CA GLY A 245 -1.95 -2.34 -17.19
C GLY A 245 -1.40 -1.47 -18.32
N VAL A 246 -0.17 -1.74 -18.78
CA VAL A 246 0.45 -1.03 -19.91
C VAL A 246 -0.33 -1.27 -21.21
N ILE A 247 -0.70 -2.52 -21.51
CA ILE A 247 -1.47 -2.84 -22.72
C ILE A 247 -2.88 -2.22 -22.66
N GLY A 248 -3.52 -2.23 -21.48
CA GLY A 248 -4.84 -1.62 -21.27
C GLY A 248 -4.81 -0.09 -21.43
N ALA A 249 -3.77 0.58 -20.92
CA ALA A 249 -3.58 2.01 -21.09
C ALA A 249 -3.36 2.40 -22.56
N VAL A 250 -2.68 1.55 -23.33
CA VAL A 250 -2.40 1.79 -24.75
C VAL A 250 -3.62 1.53 -25.64
N LYS A 251 -4.50 0.59 -25.27
CA LYS A 251 -5.62 0.17 -26.14
C LYS A 251 -6.92 0.95 -25.98
N GLY A 252 -7.14 1.67 -24.88
CA GLY A 252 -8.37 2.43 -24.64
C GLY A 252 -9.62 1.54 -24.52
N GLU A 253 -10.66 2.04 -23.84
CA GLU A 253 -11.92 1.30 -23.68
C GLU A 253 -12.62 1.12 -25.02
N ARG A 254 -12.83 -0.14 -25.42
CA ARG A 254 -13.52 -0.48 -26.66
C ARG A 254 -15.02 -0.22 -26.45
N ASN A 255 -15.57 0.74 -27.18
CA ASN A 255 -17.02 0.91 -27.29
C ASN A 255 -17.61 -0.38 -27.87
N PHE A 256 -18.46 -1.04 -27.09
CA PHE A 256 -19.32 -2.09 -27.61
C PHE A 256 -20.51 -1.38 -28.25
N GLU A 257 -20.64 -1.50 -29.57
CA GLU A 257 -21.88 -1.15 -30.25
C GLU A 257 -23.00 -2.01 -29.66
N GLU A 258 -24.04 -1.33 -29.18
CA GLU A 258 -25.30 -1.93 -28.77
C GLU A 258 -25.90 -2.61 -30.02
N HIS A 259 -25.80 -3.94 -30.09
CA HIS A 259 -26.66 -4.68 -31.02
C HIS A 259 -28.06 -4.62 -30.43
N GLY A 260 -28.83 -3.63 -30.89
CA GLY A 260 -30.26 -3.53 -30.67
C GLY A 260 -30.87 -4.88 -30.99
N THR A 261 -31.42 -5.51 -29.97
CA THR A 261 -32.30 -6.67 -30.11
C THR A 261 -33.50 -6.21 -30.92
N GLU A 262 -33.52 -6.50 -32.22
CA GLU A 262 -34.76 -6.51 -32.99
C GLU A 262 -35.68 -7.55 -32.34
N HIS A 263 -36.57 -7.05 -31.48
CA HIS A 263 -37.76 -7.77 -31.09
C HIS A 263 -38.56 -8.01 -32.37
N SER A 264 -38.46 -9.21 -32.90
CA SER A 264 -39.42 -9.78 -33.84
C SER A 264 -40.79 -9.75 -33.15
N SER A 265 -41.52 -8.66 -33.34
CA SER A 265 -42.92 -8.55 -32.96
C SER A 265 -43.69 -9.52 -33.82
N LEU A 266 -44.03 -10.65 -33.20
CA LEU A 266 -45.02 -11.59 -33.68
C LEU A 266 -46.24 -10.83 -34.19
N ALA A 267 -46.52 -11.00 -35.48
CA ALA A 267 -47.77 -10.64 -36.10
C ALA A 267 -48.91 -11.37 -35.38
N VAL A 268 -49.57 -10.69 -34.45
CA VAL A 268 -50.93 -11.01 -34.03
C VAL A 268 -51.82 -10.01 -34.76
N THR A 269 -52.20 -10.39 -35.97
CA THR A 269 -53.25 -9.76 -36.75
C THR A 269 -54.56 -9.90 -35.98
N VAL A 270 -54.97 -8.84 -35.26
CA VAL A 270 -56.32 -8.72 -34.73
C VAL A 270 -57.25 -8.50 -35.92
N VAL A 271 -57.94 -9.57 -36.31
CA VAL A 271 -59.05 -9.55 -37.27
C VAL A 271 -60.19 -8.74 -36.67
N ALA A 272 -60.46 -7.55 -37.21
CA ALA A 272 -61.70 -6.83 -36.96
C ALA A 272 -62.81 -7.43 -37.86
N PRO A 273 -64.01 -7.71 -37.33
CA PRO A 273 -65.10 -8.23 -38.14
C PRO A 273 -65.71 -7.10 -39.00
N VAL A 274 -65.69 -7.30 -40.32
CA VAL A 274 -66.50 -6.55 -41.28
C VAL A 274 -67.89 -7.17 -41.31
N THR A 275 -68.89 -6.42 -40.82
CA THR A 275 -70.31 -6.58 -41.17
C THR A 275 -70.72 -5.27 -41.84
N GLY A 276 -70.92 -5.23 -43.16
CA GLY A 276 -72.21 -5.55 -43.78
C GLY A 276 -73.05 -4.26 -43.91
N ILE A 277 -72.85 -3.47 -44.97
CA ILE A 277 -73.66 -3.43 -46.22
C ILE A 277 -74.87 -2.47 -46.14
N GLN A 278 -74.71 -1.37 -46.91
CA GLN A 278 -75.62 -0.74 -47.89
C GLN A 278 -77.00 -0.12 -47.56
N GLN A 279 -77.30 0.85 -48.44
CA GLN A 279 -78.59 1.45 -48.87
C GLN A 279 -79.08 2.55 -47.93
N SER A 280 -79.43 3.76 -48.36
CA SER A 280 -79.75 4.35 -49.67
C SER A 280 -79.60 5.87 -49.57
#